data_AF-A0A9W8U8S7-F1
#
_entry.id   AF-A0A9W8U8S7-F1
#
_cell.length_a   1.000
_cell.length_b   1.000
_cell.length_c   1.000
_cell.angle_alpha   90.00
_cell.angle_beta   90.00
_cell.angle_gamma   90.00
#
_symmetry.space_group_name_H-M   'P 1'
#
loop_
_entity.id
_entity.type
_entity.pdbx_description
1 polymer ?
#
loop_
_entity_poly.entity_id
_entity_poly.type
_entity_poly.pdbx_seq_one_letter_code
_entity_poly.pdbx_strand_id
1 'polypeptide(L)'
;MAPRTDFPPVRACLFDMDGLLLDTEDIYTKCVNIILEKYGKDSLPWSIKAKLQGRPGPQANKIFHDWAQLPITSEEYIAENTALQKRMFPETKPLPGIVDMLGHLGRTRYWEVKENSTGEPHRVHIALATSSHLGNFRVKTNHLEELFSVFPSHRRVLGDDSRLTPGRGKPLPDIFLLALKTINDSLPAGERPITPEECLVFEDSVPGVEAGRRAGMRVIWCPHPMLKKEYDGREPEVLAGRTGEAGEVDLHQVGEIDDGWAEYMLSLENFPYEKFGIAIPPVEVEQEACMKEATEKVVAEV
;
A
#
# COMPACT_ATOMS: atom_id res chain seq x y z
N MET A 1 13.41 -13.22 -19.61
CA MET A 1 14.82 -13.52 -19.25
C MET A 1 14.80 -14.43 -18.01
N ALA A 2 15.94 -14.89 -17.49
CA ALA A 2 15.93 -15.48 -16.14
C ALA A 2 15.66 -14.36 -15.12
N PRO A 3 14.86 -14.59 -14.07
CA PRO A 3 14.54 -13.55 -13.09
C PRO A 3 15.80 -13.08 -12.36
N ARG A 4 15.88 -11.78 -12.09
CA ARG A 4 16.93 -11.23 -11.23
C ARG A 4 16.75 -11.78 -9.81
N THR A 5 17.83 -12.27 -9.21
CA THR A 5 17.81 -12.84 -7.85
C THR A 5 18.83 -12.19 -6.91
N ASP A 6 19.66 -11.27 -7.41
CA ASP A 6 20.77 -10.63 -6.70
C ASP A 6 20.40 -9.23 -6.17
N PHE A 7 19.14 -9.05 -5.76
CA PHE A 7 18.69 -7.80 -5.16
C PHE A 7 19.43 -7.50 -3.86
N PRO A 8 19.70 -6.22 -3.54
CA PRO A 8 20.20 -5.86 -2.22
C PRO A 8 19.16 -6.21 -1.13
N PRO A 9 19.58 -6.40 0.12
CA PRO A 9 18.66 -6.55 1.25
C PRO A 9 17.68 -5.38 1.35
N VAL A 10 16.42 -5.68 1.68
CA VAL A 10 15.40 -4.66 1.85
C VAL A 10 15.68 -3.83 3.10
N ARG A 11 15.66 -2.51 2.94
CA ARG A 11 15.80 -1.52 4.02
C ARG A 11 14.54 -0.68 4.23
N ALA A 12 13.64 -0.66 3.25
CA ALA A 12 12.36 0.04 3.36
C ALA A 12 11.18 -0.80 2.85
N CYS A 13 10.11 -0.84 3.63
CA CYS A 13 8.82 -1.39 3.21
C CYS A 13 7.79 -0.26 3.05
N LEU A 14 7.16 -0.18 1.88
CA LEU A 14 6.17 0.85 1.55
C LEU A 14 4.83 0.16 1.32
N PHE A 15 3.82 0.54 2.09
CA PHE A 15 2.54 -0.15 2.08
C PHE A 15 1.46 0.71 1.43
N ASP A 16 0.69 0.14 0.50
CA ASP A 16 -0.68 0.61 0.29
C ASP A 16 -1.52 0.33 1.55
N MET A 17 -2.79 0.76 1.59
CA MET A 17 -3.69 0.57 2.72
C MET A 17 -4.94 -0.21 2.32
N ASP A 18 -5.57 0.19 1.23
CA ASP A 18 -6.94 -0.18 0.91
C ASP A 18 -6.95 -1.50 0.15
N GLY A 19 -7.57 -2.55 0.70
CA GLY A 19 -7.50 -3.90 0.10
C GLY A 19 -6.21 -4.66 0.41
N LEU A 20 -5.25 -4.03 1.11
CA LEU A 20 -3.99 -4.62 1.54
C LEU A 20 -3.84 -4.68 3.06
N LEU A 21 -3.84 -3.52 3.73
CA LEU A 21 -3.77 -3.49 5.19
C LEU A 21 -5.15 -3.74 5.80
N LEU A 22 -6.20 -3.23 5.14
CA LEU A 22 -7.58 -3.26 5.58
C LEU A 22 -8.50 -3.90 4.53
N ASP A 23 -9.59 -4.54 4.98
CA ASP A 23 -10.64 -5.15 4.15
C ASP A 23 -11.57 -4.14 3.43
N THR A 24 -11.07 -2.92 3.15
CA THR A 24 -11.89 -1.80 2.68
C THR A 24 -12.48 -2.02 1.29
N GLU A 25 -11.88 -2.83 0.44
CA GLU A 25 -12.35 -3.11 -0.92
C GLU A 25 -13.72 -3.81 -0.97
N ASP A 26 -14.02 -4.65 0.03
CA ASP A 26 -15.34 -5.27 0.17
C ASP A 26 -16.38 -4.26 0.66
N ILE A 27 -15.97 -3.36 1.56
CA ILE A 27 -16.83 -2.27 2.03
C ILE A 27 -17.14 -1.29 0.89
N TYR A 28 -16.15 -0.90 0.10
CA TYR A 28 -16.34 -0.09 -1.11
C TYR A 28 -17.36 -0.71 -2.05
N THR A 29 -17.21 -2.01 -2.34
CA THR A 29 -18.12 -2.76 -3.21
C THR A 29 -19.55 -2.76 -2.63
N LYS A 30 -19.69 -2.96 -1.32
CA LYS A 30 -20.97 -2.96 -0.63
C LYS A 30 -21.65 -1.58 -0.69
N CYS A 31 -20.91 -0.49 -0.46
CA CYS A 31 -21.45 0.87 -0.57
C CYS A 31 -21.95 1.15 -2.00
N VAL A 32 -21.15 0.81 -3.01
CA VAL A 32 -21.53 1.01 -4.42
C VAL A 32 -22.77 0.17 -4.78
N ASN A 33 -22.82 -1.10 -4.37
CA ASN A 33 -23.95 -1.99 -4.69
C ASN A 33 -25.26 -1.54 -4.04
N ILE A 34 -25.24 -0.96 -2.84
CA ILE A 34 -26.44 -0.35 -2.23
C ILE A 34 -27.00 0.77 -3.11
N ILE A 35 -26.12 1.60 -3.69
CA ILE A 35 -26.54 2.68 -4.60
C ILE A 35 -27.04 2.09 -5.92
N LEU A 36 -26.32 1.14 -6.51
CA LEU A 36 -26.73 0.49 -7.77
C LEU A 36 -28.13 -0.12 -7.63
N GLU A 37 -28.39 -0.86 -6.55
CA GLU A 37 -29.69 -1.47 -6.25
C GLU A 37 -30.80 -0.41 -6.13
N LYS A 38 -30.55 0.68 -5.40
CA LYS A 38 -31.49 1.81 -5.25
C LYS A 38 -31.95 2.37 -6.60
N TYR A 39 -31.07 2.38 -7.60
CA TYR A 39 -31.35 2.89 -8.95
C TYR A 39 -31.67 1.77 -9.97
N GLY A 40 -31.93 0.55 -9.51
CA GLY A 40 -32.35 -0.57 -10.37
C GLY A 40 -31.26 -1.09 -11.30
N LYS A 41 -29.98 -0.92 -10.93
CA LYS A 41 -28.81 -1.37 -11.69
C LYS A 41 -28.23 -2.65 -11.07
N ASP A 42 -27.73 -3.55 -11.92
CA ASP A 42 -27.04 -4.76 -11.46
C ASP A 42 -25.82 -4.43 -10.58
N SER A 43 -25.46 -5.39 -9.72
CA SER A 43 -24.26 -5.27 -8.87
C SER A 43 -22.98 -5.05 -9.69
N LEU A 44 -22.02 -4.34 -9.08
CA LEU A 44 -20.73 -4.02 -9.66
C LEU A 44 -19.99 -5.30 -10.08
N PRO A 45 -19.79 -5.55 -11.39
CA PRO A 45 -19.04 -6.71 -11.84
C PRO A 45 -17.55 -6.54 -11.60
N TRP A 46 -16.84 -7.65 -11.41
CA TRP A 46 -15.40 -7.64 -11.15
C TRP A 46 -14.58 -7.00 -12.28
N SER A 47 -15.01 -7.16 -13.54
CA SER A 47 -14.39 -6.51 -14.69
C SER A 47 -14.42 -4.98 -14.66
N ILE A 48 -15.34 -4.38 -13.89
CA ILE A 48 -15.38 -2.95 -13.63
C ILE A 48 -14.67 -2.64 -12.32
N LYS A 49 -14.94 -3.39 -11.24
CA LYS A 49 -14.26 -3.23 -9.95
C LYS A 49 -12.74 -3.20 -10.13
N ALA A 50 -12.16 -4.15 -10.86
CA ALA A 50 -10.72 -4.23 -11.14
C ALA A 50 -10.12 -2.94 -11.73
N LYS A 51 -10.91 -2.17 -12.49
CA LYS A 51 -10.48 -0.89 -13.08
C LYS A 51 -10.58 0.28 -12.10
N LEU A 52 -11.34 0.14 -11.02
CA LEU A 52 -11.52 1.15 -9.98
C LEU A 52 -10.45 1.05 -8.88
N GLN A 53 -10.07 -0.18 -8.50
CA GLN A 53 -9.19 -0.46 -7.37
C GLN A 53 -7.81 0.20 -7.52
N GLY A 54 -7.30 0.77 -6.43
CA GLY A 54 -5.97 1.41 -6.37
C GLY A 54 -5.86 2.80 -7.02
N ARG A 55 -6.91 3.29 -7.70
CA ARG A 55 -6.88 4.61 -8.38
C ARG A 55 -7.28 5.77 -7.45
N PRO A 56 -6.83 7.00 -7.75
CA PRO A 56 -7.38 8.19 -7.11
C PRO A 56 -8.89 8.33 -7.36
N GLY A 57 -9.62 8.81 -6.34
CA GLY A 57 -11.08 8.93 -6.35
C GLY A 57 -11.68 9.57 -7.62
N PRO A 58 -11.17 10.71 -8.12
CA PRO A 58 -11.69 11.33 -9.34
C PRO A 58 -11.61 10.43 -10.58
N GLN A 59 -10.54 9.65 -10.73
CA GLN A 59 -10.37 8.73 -11.87
C GLN A 59 -11.30 7.52 -11.74
N ALA A 60 -11.38 6.93 -10.55
CA ALA A 60 -12.30 5.83 -10.27
C ALA A 60 -13.77 6.26 -10.48
N ASN A 61 -14.16 7.43 -9.98
CA ASN A 61 -15.50 7.96 -10.16
C ASN A 61 -15.84 8.15 -11.65
N LYS A 62 -14.90 8.63 -12.46
CA LYS A 62 -15.12 8.74 -13.91
C LYS A 62 -15.45 7.38 -14.55
N ILE A 63 -14.63 6.36 -14.28
CA ILE A 63 -14.84 5.00 -14.80
C ILE A 63 -16.19 4.45 -14.34
N PHE A 64 -16.52 4.64 -13.06
CA PHE A 64 -17.80 4.22 -12.51
C PHE A 64 -18.98 4.91 -13.21
N HIS A 65 -18.96 6.23 -13.37
CA HIS A 65 -20.04 6.96 -14.02
C HIS A 65 -20.23 6.56 -15.48
N ASP A 66 -19.12 6.41 -16.23
CA ASP A 66 -19.14 5.97 -17.62
C ASP A 66 -19.84 4.62 -17.78
N TRP A 67 -19.63 3.68 -16.85
CA TRP A 67 -20.28 2.36 -16.85
C TRP A 67 -21.70 2.35 -16.28
N ALA A 68 -21.89 2.97 -15.10
CA ALA A 68 -23.11 2.82 -14.31
C ALA A 68 -24.29 3.55 -14.93
N GLN A 69 -24.04 4.74 -15.52
CA GLN A 69 -25.05 5.59 -16.17
C GLN A 69 -26.31 5.77 -15.29
N LEU A 70 -26.12 6.02 -13.99
CA LEU A 70 -27.22 6.20 -13.04
C LEU A 70 -27.98 7.51 -13.31
N PRO A 71 -29.29 7.57 -13.03
CA PRO A 71 -30.11 8.77 -13.24
C PRO A 71 -29.94 9.80 -12.11
N ILE A 72 -28.69 10.07 -11.71
CA ILE A 72 -28.30 11.05 -10.68
C ILE A 72 -27.04 11.78 -11.10
N THR A 73 -26.83 12.96 -10.55
CA THR A 73 -25.59 13.71 -10.79
C THR A 73 -24.39 13.07 -10.09
N SER A 74 -23.19 13.45 -10.52
CA SER A 74 -21.96 13.03 -9.83
C SER A 74 -21.91 13.52 -8.39
N GLU A 75 -22.42 14.72 -8.11
CA GLU A 75 -22.49 15.28 -6.76
C GLU A 75 -23.43 14.46 -5.86
N GLU A 76 -24.60 14.07 -6.37
CA GLU A 76 -25.56 13.23 -5.66
C GLU A 76 -24.95 11.84 -5.35
N TYR A 77 -24.31 11.21 -6.33
CA TYR A 77 -23.60 9.94 -6.13
C TYR A 77 -22.52 10.05 -5.06
N ILE A 78 -21.66 11.07 -5.16
CA ILE A 78 -20.56 11.30 -4.20
C ILE A 78 -21.12 11.50 -2.80
N ALA A 79 -22.20 12.28 -2.65
CA ALA A 79 -22.83 12.52 -1.35
C ALA A 79 -23.39 11.22 -0.73
N GLU A 80 -24.11 10.41 -1.51
CA GLU A 80 -24.66 9.13 -1.03
C GLU A 80 -23.56 8.12 -0.69
N ASN A 81 -22.56 7.98 -1.56
CA ASN A 81 -21.45 7.06 -1.35
C ASN A 81 -20.62 7.48 -0.12
N THR A 82 -20.36 8.77 0.04
CA THR A 82 -19.66 9.30 1.23
C THR A 82 -20.44 9.02 2.52
N ALA A 83 -21.76 9.15 2.51
CA ALA A 83 -22.60 8.85 3.67
C ALA A 83 -22.54 7.37 4.06
N LEU A 84 -22.60 6.47 3.08
CA LEU A 84 -22.46 5.02 3.30
C LEU A 84 -21.06 4.67 3.83
N GLN A 85 -20.01 5.21 3.21
CA GLN A 85 -18.62 5.01 3.61
C GLN A 85 -18.37 5.47 5.04
N LYS A 86 -18.83 6.67 5.42
CA LYS A 86 -18.71 7.19 6.80
C LYS A 86 -19.35 6.28 7.84
N ARG A 87 -20.44 5.59 7.48
CA ARG A 87 -21.12 4.66 8.37
C ARG A 87 -20.38 3.32 8.49
N MET A 88 -19.76 2.85 7.40
CA MET A 88 -19.31 1.46 7.28
C MET A 88 -17.80 1.27 7.44
N PHE A 89 -16.98 2.27 7.08
CA PHE A 89 -15.53 2.19 7.30
C PHE A 89 -15.09 2.05 8.76
N PRO A 90 -15.81 2.55 9.77
CA PRO A 90 -15.48 2.24 11.17
C PRO A 90 -15.55 0.74 11.53
N GLU A 91 -16.12 -0.11 10.66
CA GLU A 91 -16.19 -1.56 10.85
C GLU A 91 -15.05 -2.33 10.13
N THR A 92 -14.18 -1.63 9.38
CA THR A 92 -13.07 -2.26 8.65
C THR A 92 -12.09 -2.94 9.59
N LYS A 93 -11.49 -4.03 9.12
CA LYS A 93 -10.58 -4.87 9.89
C LYS A 93 -9.26 -5.04 9.15
N PRO A 94 -8.17 -5.26 9.89
CA PRO A 94 -6.91 -5.69 9.30
C PRO A 94 -7.09 -7.00 8.52
N LEU A 95 -6.45 -7.11 7.36
CA LEU A 95 -6.39 -8.38 6.64
C LEU A 95 -5.54 -9.41 7.41
N PRO A 96 -5.73 -10.72 7.18
CA PRO A 96 -4.93 -11.77 7.80
C PRO A 96 -3.41 -11.53 7.62
N GLY A 97 -2.65 -11.72 8.71
CA GLY A 97 -1.19 -11.52 8.73
C GLY A 97 -0.72 -10.08 8.89
N ILE A 98 -1.58 -9.06 8.71
CA ILE A 98 -1.16 -7.65 8.78
C ILE A 98 -0.71 -7.23 10.17
N VAL A 99 -1.42 -7.67 11.22
CA VAL A 99 -1.06 -7.34 12.61
C VAL A 99 0.34 -7.89 12.93
N ASP A 100 0.58 -9.16 12.64
CA ASP A 100 1.88 -9.80 12.85
C ASP A 100 2.96 -9.13 12.00
N MET A 101 2.67 -8.87 10.73
CA MET A 101 3.63 -8.27 9.80
C MET A 101 4.10 -6.88 10.24
N LEU A 102 3.16 -6.01 10.61
CA LEU A 102 3.48 -4.67 11.09
C LEU A 102 4.19 -4.72 12.45
N GLY A 103 3.82 -5.65 13.34
CA GLY A 103 4.54 -5.88 14.59
C GLY A 103 5.98 -6.36 14.37
N HIS A 104 6.18 -7.32 13.45
CA HIS A 104 7.50 -7.82 13.07
C HIS A 104 8.40 -6.72 12.51
N LEU A 105 7.91 -5.96 11.54
CA LEU A 105 8.67 -4.87 10.93
C LEU A 105 8.90 -3.72 11.92
N GLY A 106 7.90 -3.39 12.75
CA GLY A 106 8.03 -2.39 13.81
C GLY A 106 9.12 -2.73 14.81
N ARG A 107 9.27 -4.01 15.18
CA ARG A 107 10.34 -4.48 16.07
C ARG A 107 11.74 -4.28 15.51
N THR A 108 11.93 -4.21 14.19
CA THR A 108 13.26 -3.96 13.58
C THR A 108 13.90 -2.64 14.03
N ARG A 109 13.14 -1.69 14.60
CA ARG A 109 13.69 -0.51 15.28
C ARG A 109 14.67 -0.86 16.41
N TYR A 110 14.60 -2.08 16.95
CA TYR A 110 15.56 -2.61 17.91
C TYR A 110 17.01 -2.38 17.48
N TRP A 111 17.30 -2.61 16.20
CA TRP A 111 18.65 -2.49 15.64
C TRP A 111 19.19 -1.05 15.66
N GLU A 112 18.31 -0.06 15.69
CA GLU A 112 18.66 1.36 15.81
C GLU A 112 18.87 1.79 17.26
N VAL A 113 18.02 1.30 18.18
CA VAL A 113 18.03 1.75 19.58
C VAL A 113 18.97 0.95 20.49
N LYS A 114 19.43 -0.23 20.04
CA LYS A 114 20.35 -1.07 20.80
C LYS A 114 21.78 -0.53 20.68
N GLU A 115 22.33 -0.04 21.80
CA GLU A 115 23.74 0.34 21.89
C GLU A 115 24.67 -0.83 21.52
N ASN A 116 25.76 -0.52 20.81
CA ASN A 116 26.81 -1.46 20.38
C ASN A 116 26.37 -2.56 19.38
N SER A 117 25.29 -2.36 18.60
CA SER A 117 25.06 -3.15 17.39
C SER A 117 26.21 -2.91 16.40
N THR A 118 27.19 -3.82 16.36
CA THR A 118 28.46 -3.64 15.62
C THR A 118 28.65 -4.66 14.49
N GLY A 119 27.54 -5.23 13.99
CA GLY A 119 27.44 -6.07 12.77
C GLY A 119 25.97 -6.31 12.39
N GLU A 120 25.66 -6.55 11.09
CA GLU A 120 24.30 -6.53 10.52
C GLU A 120 23.34 -7.50 11.24
N PRO A 121 22.22 -7.00 11.82
CA PRO A 121 21.06 -6.53 11.04
C PRO A 121 20.63 -5.08 11.29
N HIS A 122 19.92 -4.49 10.33
CA HIS A 122 19.51 -3.07 10.26
C HIS A 122 18.01 -2.88 10.49
N ARG A 123 17.62 -1.65 10.85
CA ARG A 123 16.20 -1.25 10.90
C ARG A 123 15.59 -1.33 9.50
N VAL A 124 14.39 -1.91 9.40
CA VAL A 124 13.54 -1.75 8.22
C VAL A 124 12.64 -0.55 8.45
N HIS A 125 12.80 0.46 7.60
CA HIS A 125 11.96 1.65 7.65
C HIS A 125 10.62 1.38 6.97
N ILE A 126 9.55 1.96 7.50
CA ILE A 126 8.20 1.75 6.99
C ILE A 126 7.57 3.09 6.64
N ALA A 127 6.82 3.12 5.53
CA ALA A 127 5.97 4.23 5.13
C ALA A 127 4.62 3.74 4.61
N LEU A 128 3.60 4.59 4.75
CA LEU A 128 2.27 4.38 4.20
C LEU A 128 2.12 5.22 2.92
N ALA A 129 1.58 4.64 1.86
CA ALA A 129 1.38 5.26 0.56
C ALA A 129 -0.01 4.91 0.01
N THR A 130 -1.04 5.65 0.45
CA THR A 130 -2.44 5.39 0.09
C THR A 130 -3.02 6.47 -0.81
N SER A 131 -3.85 6.07 -1.78
CA SER A 131 -4.64 7.00 -2.60
C SER A 131 -5.83 7.62 -1.84
N SER A 132 -6.11 7.17 -0.61
CA SER A 132 -7.13 7.76 0.26
C SER A 132 -6.73 9.17 0.70
N HIS A 133 -7.68 10.10 0.64
CA HIS A 133 -7.52 11.43 1.23
C HIS A 133 -7.59 11.37 2.77
N LEU A 134 -7.09 12.40 3.45
CA LEU A 134 -7.02 12.47 4.92
C LEU A 134 -8.34 12.15 5.62
N GLY A 135 -9.46 12.65 5.10
CA GLY A 135 -10.78 12.40 5.67
C GLY A 135 -11.14 10.90 5.68
N ASN A 136 -10.94 10.22 4.56
CA ASN A 136 -11.23 8.78 4.45
C ASN A 136 -10.22 7.94 5.21
N PHE A 137 -8.93 8.31 5.19
CA PHE A 137 -7.91 7.69 6.02
C PHE A 137 -8.36 7.64 7.49
N ARG A 138 -8.72 8.79 8.08
CA ARG A 138 -9.16 8.88 9.48
C ARG A 138 -10.37 7.99 9.79
N VAL A 139 -11.39 8.02 8.95
CA VAL A 139 -12.60 7.20 9.18
C VAL A 139 -12.27 5.70 9.17
N LYS A 140 -11.28 5.28 8.38
CA LYS A 140 -10.83 3.87 8.28
C LYS A 140 -9.89 3.45 9.42
N THR A 141 -9.16 4.39 10.02
CA THR A 141 -8.04 4.05 10.92
C THR A 141 -8.20 4.50 12.37
N ASN A 142 -9.14 5.41 12.70
CA ASN A 142 -9.27 5.95 14.06
C ASN A 142 -9.59 4.86 15.12
N HIS A 143 -10.25 3.77 14.76
CA HIS A 143 -10.48 2.64 15.67
C HIS A 143 -9.32 1.63 15.69
N LEU A 144 -8.25 1.88 14.92
CA LEU A 144 -7.08 1.03 14.74
C LEU A 144 -5.76 1.81 14.97
N GLU A 145 -5.80 2.84 15.82
CA GLU A 145 -4.66 3.75 16.05
C GLU A 145 -3.37 3.02 16.43
N GLU A 146 -3.45 2.00 17.29
CA GLU A 146 -2.31 1.20 17.70
C GLU A 146 -1.65 0.49 16.51
N LEU A 147 -2.44 -0.12 15.62
CA LEU A 147 -1.93 -0.80 14.43
C LEU A 147 -1.21 0.17 13.48
N PHE A 148 -1.77 1.36 13.29
CA PHE A 148 -1.20 2.37 12.39
C PHE A 148 -0.09 3.22 13.03
N SER A 149 0.17 3.07 14.33
CA SER A 149 1.25 3.79 15.04
C SER A 149 2.64 3.47 14.49
N VAL A 150 2.82 2.30 13.87
CA VAL A 150 4.08 1.90 13.22
C VAL A 150 4.47 2.80 12.06
N PHE A 151 3.51 3.53 11.47
CA PHE A 151 3.74 4.53 10.43
C PHE A 151 3.81 5.91 11.07
N PRO A 152 5.00 6.53 11.23
CA PRO A 152 5.10 7.91 11.72
C PRO A 152 4.33 8.87 10.82
N SER A 153 3.73 9.91 11.40
CA SER A 153 2.87 10.86 10.67
C SER A 153 3.56 11.48 9.44
N HIS A 154 4.85 11.81 9.54
CA HIS A 154 5.64 12.36 8.42
C HIS A 154 5.95 11.37 7.30
N ARG A 155 5.78 10.06 7.56
CA ARG A 155 5.95 8.95 6.60
C ARG A 155 4.61 8.40 6.09
N ARG A 156 3.51 9.09 6.35
CA ARG A 156 2.20 8.81 5.75
C ARG A 156 2.01 9.72 4.55
N VAL A 157 1.99 9.15 3.36
CA VAL A 157 1.67 9.83 2.12
C VAL A 157 0.24 9.47 1.73
N LEU A 158 -0.63 10.48 1.72
CA LEU A 158 -2.06 10.34 1.43
C LEU A 158 -2.37 10.90 0.04
N GLY A 159 -3.54 10.57 -0.52
CA GLY A 159 -3.90 10.94 -1.89
C GLY A 159 -4.06 12.45 -2.11
N ASP A 160 -4.32 13.21 -1.05
CA ASP A 160 -4.44 14.67 -1.02
C ASP A 160 -3.18 15.36 -0.46
N ASP A 161 -2.05 14.66 -0.37
CA ASP A 161 -0.78 15.24 0.06
C ASP A 161 -0.32 16.33 -0.92
N SER A 162 -0.09 17.55 -0.40
CA SER A 162 0.28 18.71 -1.21
C SER A 162 1.65 18.60 -1.88
N ARG A 163 2.48 17.64 -1.47
CA ARG A 163 3.77 17.33 -2.09
C ARG A 163 3.62 16.51 -3.37
N LEU A 164 2.45 15.92 -3.61
CA LEU A 164 2.13 15.20 -4.85
C LEU A 164 1.70 16.18 -5.93
N THR A 165 2.15 15.94 -7.16
CA THR A 165 1.68 16.71 -8.31
C THR A 165 0.24 16.29 -8.63
N PRO A 166 -0.71 17.23 -8.76
CA PRO A 166 -2.09 16.90 -9.11
C PRO A 166 -2.20 16.08 -10.40
N GLY A 167 -3.02 15.04 -10.36
CA GLY A 167 -3.20 14.11 -11.50
C GLY A 167 -2.12 13.03 -11.62
N ARG A 168 -1.08 13.04 -10.77
CA ARG A 168 0.01 12.05 -10.79
C ARG A 168 -0.12 10.93 -9.75
N GLY A 169 -1.34 10.53 -9.43
CA GLY A 169 -1.59 9.36 -8.59
C GLY A 169 -1.31 8.04 -9.30
N LYS A 170 -1.48 6.91 -8.60
CA LYS A 170 -1.34 5.56 -9.16
C LYS A 170 -2.16 5.46 -10.47
N PRO A 171 -1.56 4.96 -11.56
CA PRO A 171 -0.37 4.10 -11.63
C PRO A 171 0.98 4.82 -11.83
N LEU A 172 1.05 6.14 -11.65
CA LEU A 172 2.31 6.87 -11.67
C LEU A 172 3.09 6.66 -10.35
N PRO A 173 4.44 6.71 -10.38
CA PRO A 173 5.27 6.29 -9.26
C PRO A 173 5.35 7.29 -8.11
N ASP A 174 4.80 8.50 -8.30
CA ASP A 174 5.00 9.67 -7.45
C ASP A 174 4.73 9.40 -5.96
N ILE A 175 3.68 8.63 -5.64
CA ILE A 175 3.33 8.33 -4.25
C ILE A 175 4.39 7.47 -3.54
N PHE A 176 4.95 6.48 -4.24
CA PHE A 176 6.00 5.62 -3.69
C PHE A 176 7.35 6.33 -3.65
N LEU A 177 7.66 7.14 -4.67
CA LEU A 177 8.86 7.98 -4.67
C LEU A 177 8.81 9.00 -3.52
N LEU A 178 7.65 9.61 -3.27
CA LEU A 178 7.46 10.51 -2.14
C LEU A 178 7.57 9.75 -0.81
N ALA A 179 6.98 8.57 -0.68
CA ALA A 179 7.11 7.76 0.53
C ALA A 179 8.58 7.39 0.82
N LEU A 180 9.35 6.96 -0.19
CA LEU A 180 10.80 6.76 -0.05
C LEU A 180 11.51 8.06 0.35
N LYS A 181 11.15 9.20 -0.25
CA LYS A 181 11.69 10.50 0.13
C LYS A 181 11.44 10.81 1.62
N THR A 182 10.22 10.57 2.14
CA THR A 182 9.91 10.81 3.56
C THR A 182 10.74 9.93 4.51
N ILE A 183 11.06 8.70 4.08
CA ILE A 183 11.98 7.83 4.82
C ILE A 183 13.37 8.44 4.82
N ASN A 184 13.91 8.75 3.63
CA ASN A 184 15.26 9.31 3.44
C ASN A 184 15.47 10.64 4.17
N ASP A 185 14.47 11.53 4.16
CA ASP A 185 14.51 12.81 4.88
C ASP A 185 14.54 12.65 6.41
N SER A 186 14.17 11.47 6.93
CA SER A 186 14.07 11.18 8.36
C SER A 186 14.94 10.00 8.79
N LEU A 187 15.98 9.67 8.02
CA LEU A 187 16.96 8.67 8.43
C LEU A 187 17.81 9.18 9.60
N PRO A 188 18.24 8.30 10.50
CA PRO A 188 19.24 8.61 11.52
C PRO A 188 20.53 9.19 10.91
N ALA A 189 21.22 10.05 11.66
CA ALA A 189 22.48 10.61 11.23
C ALA A 189 23.52 9.50 10.98
N GLY A 190 24.18 9.55 9.82
CA GLY A 190 25.19 8.56 9.42
C GLY A 190 24.63 7.37 8.64
N GLU A 191 23.31 7.19 8.60
CA GLU A 191 22.69 6.21 7.71
C GLU A 191 22.64 6.74 6.27
N ARG A 192 23.09 5.93 5.30
CA ARG A 192 23.05 6.34 3.89
C ARG A 192 21.62 6.31 3.35
N PRO A 193 21.29 7.16 2.35
CA PRO A 193 20.02 7.10 1.65
C PRO A 193 19.70 5.69 1.14
N ILE A 194 18.43 5.32 1.23
CA ILE A 194 17.86 4.09 0.69
C ILE A 194 17.52 4.33 -0.78
N THR A 195 17.95 3.40 -1.62
CA THR A 195 17.67 3.40 -3.06
C THR A 195 16.37 2.66 -3.37
N PRO A 196 15.74 2.90 -4.53
CA PRO A 196 14.55 2.17 -4.94
C PRO A 196 14.70 0.64 -4.94
N GLU A 197 15.87 0.08 -5.30
CA GLU A 197 16.08 -1.39 -5.31
C GLU A 197 16.06 -2.01 -3.92
N GLU A 198 16.32 -1.22 -2.87
CA GLU A 198 16.27 -1.61 -1.46
C GLU A 198 14.86 -1.45 -0.85
N CYS A 199 13.89 -1.04 -1.67
CA CYS A 199 12.50 -0.87 -1.28
C CYS A 199 11.65 -2.08 -1.70
N LEU A 200 10.73 -2.46 -0.82
CA LEU A 200 9.69 -3.44 -1.09
C LEU A 200 8.31 -2.80 -0.92
N VAL A 201 7.60 -2.66 -2.02
CA VAL A 201 6.22 -2.17 -2.05
C VAL A 201 5.28 -3.35 -1.81
N PHE A 202 4.26 -3.14 -0.99
CA PHE A 202 3.15 -4.08 -0.82
C PHE A 202 1.88 -3.45 -1.41
N GLU A 203 1.21 -4.17 -2.29
CA GLU A 203 0.07 -3.70 -3.08
C GLU A 203 -0.92 -4.81 -3.39
N ASP A 204 -2.20 -4.50 -3.45
CA ASP A 204 -3.26 -5.41 -3.89
C ASP A 204 -3.71 -5.11 -5.33
N SER A 205 -3.55 -3.86 -5.77
CA SER A 205 -4.14 -3.33 -6.99
C SER A 205 -3.18 -3.37 -8.18
N VAL A 206 -3.72 -3.55 -9.39
CA VAL A 206 -2.90 -3.52 -10.61
C VAL A 206 -2.25 -2.15 -10.86
N PRO A 207 -2.97 -1.01 -10.74
CA PRO A 207 -2.35 0.31 -10.88
C PRO A 207 -1.24 0.55 -9.84
N GLY A 208 -1.40 0.02 -8.63
CA GLY A 208 -0.42 0.12 -7.57
C GLY A 208 0.85 -0.68 -7.83
N VAL A 209 0.72 -1.91 -8.32
CA VAL A 209 1.88 -2.69 -8.78
C VAL A 209 2.64 -1.93 -9.86
N GLU A 210 1.93 -1.38 -10.85
CA GLU A 210 2.53 -0.60 -11.93
C GLU A 210 3.27 0.65 -11.39
N ALA A 211 2.70 1.33 -10.41
CA ALA A 211 3.34 2.48 -9.75
C ALA A 211 4.62 2.09 -8.99
N GLY A 212 4.60 0.97 -8.26
CA GLY A 212 5.79 0.44 -7.56
C GLY A 212 6.89 0.05 -8.54
N ARG A 213 6.52 -0.62 -9.63
CA ARG A 213 7.44 -0.98 -10.73
C ARG A 213 8.09 0.25 -11.36
N ARG A 214 7.29 1.26 -11.69
CA ARG A 214 7.78 2.54 -12.26
C ARG A 214 8.66 3.33 -11.29
N ALA A 215 8.48 3.14 -9.99
CA ALA A 215 9.32 3.75 -8.97
C ALA A 215 10.71 3.09 -8.89
N GLY A 216 10.96 2.01 -9.65
CA GLY A 216 12.19 1.24 -9.60
C GLY A 216 12.27 0.39 -8.33
N MET A 217 11.13 -0.02 -7.76
CA MET A 217 11.04 -0.75 -6.51
C MET A 217 10.61 -2.19 -6.73
N ARG A 218 10.96 -3.06 -5.79
CA ARG A 218 10.44 -4.43 -5.76
C ARG A 218 9.00 -4.39 -5.26
N VAL A 219 8.14 -5.31 -5.71
CA VAL A 219 6.71 -5.31 -5.39
C VAL A 219 6.20 -6.68 -4.97
N ILE A 220 5.46 -6.76 -3.87
CA ILE A 220 4.59 -7.89 -3.54
C ILE A 220 3.18 -7.53 -3.96
N TRP A 221 2.65 -8.29 -4.91
CA TRP A 221 1.25 -8.21 -5.32
C TRP A 221 0.42 -9.22 -4.53
N CYS A 222 -0.41 -8.73 -3.61
CA CYS A 222 -1.31 -9.53 -2.77
C CYS A 222 -2.78 -9.16 -3.05
N PRO A 223 -3.30 -9.49 -4.26
CA PRO A 223 -4.65 -9.11 -4.66
C PRO A 223 -5.74 -9.92 -3.94
N HIS A 224 -6.93 -9.34 -3.87
CA HIS A 224 -8.14 -10.11 -3.62
C HIS A 224 -8.28 -11.29 -4.63
N PRO A 225 -8.70 -12.50 -4.22
CA PRO A 225 -8.73 -13.68 -5.11
C PRO A 225 -9.53 -13.49 -6.41
N MET A 226 -10.60 -12.69 -6.34
CA MET A 226 -11.40 -12.39 -7.53
C MET A 226 -10.74 -11.36 -8.46
N LEU A 227 -9.94 -10.42 -7.94
CA LEU A 227 -9.10 -9.57 -8.80
C LEU A 227 -8.07 -10.44 -9.53
N LYS A 228 -7.41 -11.34 -8.79
CA LYS A 228 -6.48 -12.32 -9.38
C LYS A 228 -7.12 -13.13 -10.51
N LYS A 229 -8.40 -13.52 -10.36
CA LYS A 229 -9.16 -14.24 -11.39
C LYS A 229 -9.44 -13.40 -12.65
N GLU A 230 -9.68 -12.10 -12.52
CA GLU A 230 -9.86 -11.21 -13.69
C GLU A 230 -8.59 -11.10 -14.55
N TYR A 231 -7.43 -11.39 -13.97
CA TYR A 231 -6.13 -11.37 -14.66
C TYR A 231 -5.55 -12.78 -14.86
N ASP A 232 -6.38 -13.84 -14.87
CA ASP A 232 -5.94 -15.22 -15.11
C ASP A 232 -5.23 -15.33 -16.48
N GLY A 233 -3.99 -15.83 -16.47
CA GLY A 233 -3.11 -15.91 -17.65
C GLY A 233 -2.42 -14.59 -18.03
N ARG A 234 -2.69 -13.48 -17.32
CA ARG A 234 -2.07 -12.16 -17.52
C ARG A 234 -1.29 -11.67 -16.30
N GLU A 235 -1.09 -12.51 -15.30
CA GLU A 235 -0.32 -12.19 -14.11
C GLU A 235 1.11 -11.73 -14.42
N PRO A 236 1.85 -12.33 -15.37
CA PRO A 236 3.18 -11.86 -15.70
C PRO A 236 3.17 -10.41 -16.23
N GLU A 237 2.10 -9.96 -16.89
CA GLU A 237 1.93 -8.57 -17.32
C GLU A 237 1.71 -7.63 -16.13
N VAL A 238 0.92 -8.07 -15.13
CA VAL A 238 0.71 -7.31 -13.89
C VAL A 238 2.02 -7.16 -13.14
N LEU A 239 2.76 -8.26 -12.93
CA LEU A 239 4.04 -8.25 -12.20
C LEU A 239 5.12 -7.45 -12.92
N ALA A 240 5.10 -7.41 -14.26
CA ALA A 240 5.98 -6.54 -15.05
C ALA A 240 5.56 -5.05 -15.00
N GLY A 241 4.36 -4.74 -14.50
CA GLY A 241 3.80 -3.39 -14.58
C GLY A 241 3.51 -2.96 -16.02
N ARG A 242 2.95 -3.86 -16.84
CA ARG A 242 2.73 -3.68 -18.28
C ARG A 242 1.27 -3.85 -18.71
N THR A 243 0.34 -3.73 -17.79
CA THR A 243 -1.09 -3.85 -18.08
C THR A 243 -1.65 -2.66 -18.87
N GLY A 244 -0.89 -1.56 -18.95
CA GLY A 244 -1.28 -0.36 -19.69
C GLY A 244 -2.23 0.55 -18.92
N GLU A 245 -2.38 0.36 -17.61
CA GLU A 245 -3.31 1.13 -16.77
C GLU A 245 -2.98 2.63 -16.73
N ALA A 246 -1.76 3.00 -17.11
CA ALA A 246 -1.29 4.38 -17.20
C ALA A 246 -1.45 5.04 -18.58
N GLY A 247 -1.97 4.31 -19.57
CA GLY A 247 -2.07 4.78 -20.96
C GLY A 247 -0.74 4.74 -21.71
N GLU A 248 -0.58 5.62 -22.71
CA GLU A 248 0.67 5.80 -23.46
C GLU A 248 1.70 6.53 -22.59
N VAL A 249 2.40 5.77 -21.76
CA VAL A 249 3.56 6.26 -21.01
C VAL A 249 4.81 5.73 -21.68
N ASP A 250 5.90 6.50 -21.61
CA ASP A 250 7.20 6.09 -22.13
C ASP A 250 7.56 4.67 -21.63
N LEU A 251 7.66 3.73 -22.58
CA LEU A 251 7.98 2.32 -22.34
C LEU A 251 9.35 2.16 -21.66
N HIS A 252 10.19 3.20 -21.60
CA HIS A 252 11.47 3.15 -20.89
C HIS A 252 11.35 2.99 -19.36
N GLN A 253 10.16 3.11 -18.76
CA GLN A 253 9.94 2.90 -17.32
C GLN A 253 9.08 1.68 -16.96
N VAL A 254 8.95 0.66 -17.83
CA VAL A 254 8.24 -0.57 -17.47
C VAL A 254 9.19 -1.74 -17.24
N GLY A 255 8.77 -2.68 -16.38
CA GLY A 255 9.50 -3.91 -16.14
C GLY A 255 9.48 -4.85 -17.36
N GLU A 256 10.28 -5.89 -17.28
CA GLU A 256 10.22 -7.02 -18.20
C GLU A 256 9.44 -8.17 -17.57
N ILE A 257 8.77 -8.96 -18.40
CA ILE A 257 8.12 -10.18 -17.95
C ILE A 257 9.20 -11.12 -17.38
N ASP A 258 8.91 -11.66 -16.19
CA ASP A 258 9.76 -12.58 -15.44
C ASP A 258 11.14 -11.99 -15.05
N ASP A 259 11.22 -10.69 -14.80
CA ASP A 259 12.47 -10.01 -14.39
C ASP A 259 12.79 -10.10 -12.89
N GLY A 260 11.90 -10.71 -12.08
CA GLY A 260 12.10 -10.99 -10.66
C GLY A 260 11.84 -9.83 -9.70
N TRP A 261 11.44 -8.65 -10.20
CA TRP A 261 11.20 -7.47 -9.37
C TRP A 261 9.84 -7.47 -8.67
N ALA A 262 8.86 -8.23 -9.17
CA ALA A 262 7.59 -8.39 -8.49
C ALA A 262 7.17 -9.84 -8.34
N GLU A 263 6.46 -10.12 -7.26
CA GLU A 263 6.00 -11.45 -6.92
C GLU A 263 4.54 -11.42 -6.47
N TYR A 264 3.78 -12.43 -6.91
CA TYR A 264 2.44 -12.66 -6.40
C TYR A 264 2.49 -13.41 -5.06
N MET A 265 1.67 -12.98 -4.10
CA MET A 265 1.38 -13.72 -2.88
C MET A 265 -0.12 -13.81 -2.67
N LEU A 266 -0.61 -14.96 -2.21
CA LEU A 266 -2.03 -15.14 -1.89
C LEU A 266 -2.41 -14.45 -0.58
N SER A 267 -1.49 -14.42 0.37
CA SER A 267 -1.65 -13.85 1.71
C SER A 267 -0.29 -13.34 2.20
N LEU A 268 -0.31 -12.38 3.12
CA LEU A 268 0.88 -11.90 3.83
C LEU A 268 1.12 -12.63 5.16
N GLU A 269 0.29 -13.62 5.49
CA GLU A 269 0.55 -14.55 6.59
C GLU A 269 1.86 -15.30 6.37
N ASN A 270 2.67 -15.44 7.43
CA ASN A 270 3.97 -16.11 7.39
C ASN A 270 4.91 -15.56 6.31
N PHE A 271 4.91 -14.23 6.12
CA PHE A 271 5.73 -13.56 5.11
C PHE A 271 7.23 -13.98 5.21
N PRO A 272 7.89 -14.37 4.10
CA PRO A 272 9.23 -14.94 4.13
C PRO A 272 10.32 -13.86 4.20
N TYR A 273 10.47 -13.19 5.34
CA TYR A 273 11.40 -12.06 5.54
C TYR A 273 12.85 -12.35 5.09
N GLU A 274 13.38 -13.53 5.39
CA GLU A 274 14.76 -13.92 5.05
C GLU A 274 15.03 -13.87 3.55
N LYS A 275 14.03 -14.20 2.71
CA LYS A 275 14.12 -14.10 1.24
C LYS A 275 14.42 -12.67 0.78
N PHE A 276 14.01 -11.68 1.57
CA PHE A 276 14.20 -10.26 1.28
C PHE A 276 15.38 -9.65 2.05
N GLY A 277 16.18 -10.47 2.74
CA GLY A 277 17.28 -10.00 3.58
C GLY A 277 16.80 -9.24 4.82
N ILE A 278 15.56 -9.47 5.26
CA ILE A 278 14.98 -8.85 6.46
C ILE A 278 15.16 -9.80 7.63
N ALA A 279 15.81 -9.33 8.70
CA ALA A 279 15.92 -10.05 9.97
C ALA A 279 14.91 -9.48 10.98
N ILE A 280 14.04 -10.34 11.49
CA ILE A 280 13.05 -9.97 12.51
C ILE A 280 13.63 -10.26 13.91
N PRO A 281 13.76 -9.24 14.78
CA PRO A 281 14.17 -9.47 16.17
C PRO A 281 13.23 -10.45 16.89
N PRO A 282 13.72 -11.22 17.87
CA PRO A 282 12.88 -12.09 18.68
C PRO A 282 11.94 -11.25 19.57
N VAL A 283 10.80 -11.78 20.01
CA VAL A 283 9.73 -10.98 20.67
C VAL A 283 10.15 -10.45 22.04
N GLU A 284 11.10 -11.14 22.66
CA GLU A 284 11.69 -10.83 23.95
C GLU A 284 12.34 -9.45 23.98
N VAL A 285 12.79 -8.92 22.82
CA VAL A 285 13.42 -7.59 22.77
C VAL A 285 12.46 -6.47 23.16
N GLU A 286 11.14 -6.67 23.03
CA GLU A 286 10.15 -5.67 23.45
C GLU A 286 10.18 -5.41 24.96
N GLN A 287 10.70 -6.35 25.74
CA GLN A 287 10.84 -6.20 27.19
C GLN A 287 12.11 -5.43 27.59
N GLU A 288 13.05 -5.22 26.68
CA GLU A 288 14.28 -4.48 26.94
C GLU A 288 14.01 -2.99 27.18
N ALA A 289 14.80 -2.38 28.07
CA ALA A 289 14.65 -0.97 28.45
C ALA A 289 14.74 -0.02 27.24
N CYS A 290 15.69 -0.26 26.32
CA CYS A 290 15.86 0.55 25.10
C CYS A 290 14.60 0.58 24.22
N MET A 291 13.84 -0.52 24.15
CA MET A 291 12.60 -0.59 23.38
C MET A 291 11.43 0.09 24.10
N LYS A 292 11.37 -0.01 25.43
CA LYS A 292 10.36 0.67 26.26
C LYS A 292 10.51 2.20 26.20
N GLU A 293 11.73 2.70 26.40
CA GLU A 293 12.05 4.13 26.34
C GLU A 293 11.80 4.73 24.95
N ALA A 294 12.10 3.98 23.88
CA ALA A 294 11.81 4.42 22.51
C ALA A 294 10.29 4.51 22.24
N THR A 295 9.50 3.62 22.84
CA THR A 295 8.03 3.64 22.69
C THR A 295 7.43 4.86 23.38
N GLU A 296 7.90 5.19 24.58
CA GLU A 296 7.43 6.36 25.35
C GLU A 296 7.73 7.68 24.63
N LYS A 297 8.89 7.80 23.96
CA LYS A 297 9.22 8.98 23.14
C LYS A 297 8.32 9.12 21.92
N VAL A 298 7.97 8.02 21.26
CA VAL A 298 7.06 8.04 20.10
C VAL A 298 5.64 8.45 20.52
N VAL A 299 5.14 7.95 21.66
CA VAL A 299 3.80 8.32 22.17
C VAL A 299 3.71 9.80 22.56
N ALA A 300 4.82 10.43 22.96
CA ALA A 300 4.85 11.85 23.28
C ALA A 300 4.83 12.78 22.05
N GLU A 301 5.06 12.25 20.84
CA GLU A 301 5.13 13.01 19.57
C GLU A 301 3.87 12.85 18.69
N VAL A 302 2.91 12.01 19.08
CA VAL A 302 1.62 11.77 18.39
C VAL A 302 0.51 12.60 19.03
#